data_AF-A0A4Z1NWT6-F1
#
_entry.id   AF-A0A4Z1NWT6-F1
#
_cell.length_a   1.000
_cell.length_b   1.000
_cell.length_c   1.000
_cell.angle_alpha   90.00
_cell.angle_beta   90.00
_cell.angle_gamma   90.00
#
_symmetry.space_group_name_H-M   'P 1'
#
loop_
_entity.id
_entity.type
_entity.pdbx_description
1 polymer ?
#
loop_
_entity_poly.entity_id
_entity_poly.type
_entity_poly.pdbx_seq_one_letter_code
_entity_poly.pdbx_strand_id
1 'polypeptide(L)'
;MTDTAALEAHKAGLRRMLNTQKHADLVLRCTEDGKEFKVHKVVVCTQSKFFEKACEPNSFKEGKENHIDLTIGNSSIISILLNYLYTLDYAYNNEDILVSHVKVYEAASFYDIPILQTMVVREFEKHLLGECDSLPKAIEAIYNDIPSFDRKLRDLALDAIVKNSGPLLGTSEEGATELSKMMDDLPQLGKDLTYCFLFENAKIKTAYHTAPSNSTKHPQKIVHRCATCFTLDAWRFPGGRMMCDNCESVS
;
A
#
# COMPACT_ATOMS: atom_id res chain seq x y z
N MET A 1 19.61 7.41 -26.33
CA MET A 1 19.80 8.47 -25.33
C MET A 1 18.69 9.46 -25.52
N THR A 2 17.70 9.50 -24.63
CA THR A 2 16.72 10.58 -24.61
C THR A 2 17.45 11.84 -24.17
N ASP A 3 17.36 12.91 -24.96
CA ASP A 3 17.87 14.22 -24.58
C ASP A 3 17.04 14.72 -23.39
N THR A 4 17.63 14.65 -22.19
CA THR A 4 16.97 15.04 -20.95
C THR A 4 16.57 16.50 -20.96
N ALA A 5 17.32 17.39 -21.64
CA ALA A 5 16.95 18.79 -21.74
C ALA A 5 15.70 19.00 -22.59
N ALA A 6 15.56 18.24 -23.69
CA ALA A 6 14.36 18.29 -24.52
C ALA A 6 13.11 17.80 -23.77
N LEU A 7 13.23 16.73 -22.98
CA LEU A 7 12.13 16.22 -22.16
C LEU A 7 11.71 17.24 -21.10
N GLU A 8 12.66 17.85 -20.38
CA GLU A 8 12.36 18.85 -19.36
C GLU A 8 11.74 20.13 -19.95
N ALA A 9 12.20 20.56 -21.13
CA ALA A 9 11.58 21.68 -21.84
C ALA A 9 10.12 21.37 -22.24
N HIS A 10 9.84 20.14 -22.67
CA HIS A 10 8.49 19.68 -22.98
C HIS A 10 7.58 19.68 -21.74
N LYS A 11 8.04 19.09 -20.63
CA LYS A 11 7.32 19.09 -19.34
C LYS A 11 7.05 20.50 -18.84
N ALA A 12 8.03 21.41 -18.91
CA ALA A 12 7.85 22.80 -18.53
C ALA A 12 6.81 23.52 -19.40
N GLY A 13 6.78 23.22 -20.70
CA GLY A 13 5.74 23.67 -21.62
C GLY A 13 4.34 23.23 -21.20
N LEU A 14 4.15 21.94 -20.92
CA LEU A 14 2.87 21.39 -20.47
C LEU A 14 2.46 21.92 -19.08
N ARG A 15 3.38 21.99 -18.12
CA ARG A 15 3.13 22.60 -16.80
C ARG A 15 2.63 24.04 -16.92
N ARG A 16 3.21 24.83 -17.84
CA ARG A 16 2.74 26.19 -18.13
C ARG A 16 1.31 26.19 -18.69
N MET A 17 0.95 25.24 -19.54
CA MET A 17 -0.42 25.11 -20.05
C MET A 17 -1.42 24.80 -18.94
N LEU A 18 -1.08 23.89 -18.02
CA LEU A 18 -1.91 23.61 -16.83
C LEU A 18 -2.10 24.85 -15.96
N ASN A 19 -1.03 25.60 -15.68
CA ASN A 19 -1.08 26.77 -14.81
C ASN A 19 -1.83 27.96 -15.44
N THR A 20 -1.65 28.19 -16.74
CA THR A 20 -2.25 29.34 -17.43
C THR A 20 -3.65 29.07 -17.96
N GLN A 21 -4.03 27.80 -18.10
CA GLN A 21 -5.32 27.35 -18.62
C GLN A 21 -5.63 27.84 -20.05
N LYS A 22 -4.62 28.33 -20.79
CA LYS A 22 -4.78 28.80 -22.17
C LYS A 22 -5.13 27.63 -23.07
N HIS A 23 -6.13 27.77 -23.93
CA HIS A 23 -6.60 26.71 -24.85
C HIS A 23 -7.21 25.48 -24.15
N ALA A 24 -7.55 25.58 -22.87
CA ALA A 24 -8.31 24.54 -22.19
C ALA A 24 -9.69 24.37 -22.85
N ASP A 25 -10.07 23.12 -23.08
CA ASP A 25 -11.28 22.69 -23.79
C ASP A 25 -12.12 21.70 -22.96
N LEU A 26 -11.77 21.54 -21.68
CA LEU A 26 -12.48 20.73 -20.69
C LEU A 26 -12.41 21.38 -19.31
N VAL A 27 -13.51 21.33 -18.56
CA VAL A 27 -13.58 21.70 -17.15
C VAL A 27 -13.80 20.45 -16.31
N LEU A 28 -12.96 20.22 -15.31
CA LEU A 28 -13.16 19.19 -14.30
C LEU A 28 -13.56 19.87 -12.99
N ARG A 29 -14.63 19.42 -12.35
CA ARG A 29 -15.10 19.98 -11.08
C ARG A 29 -15.04 18.92 -9.98
N CYS A 30 -14.33 19.19 -8.90
CA CYS A 30 -14.34 18.33 -7.72
C CYS A 30 -15.69 18.49 -7.01
N THR A 31 -16.45 17.41 -6.85
CA THR A 31 -17.78 17.51 -6.25
C THR A 31 -17.75 17.74 -4.74
N GLU A 32 -16.66 17.35 -4.08
CA GLU A 32 -16.49 17.47 -2.62
C GLU A 32 -16.32 18.93 -2.16
N ASP A 33 -15.48 19.70 -2.85
CA ASP A 33 -15.13 21.08 -2.47
C ASP A 33 -15.50 22.13 -3.54
N GLY A 34 -16.08 21.69 -4.67
CA GLY A 34 -16.58 22.55 -5.74
C GLY A 34 -15.49 23.18 -6.62
N LYS A 35 -14.20 22.87 -6.40
CA LYS A 35 -13.13 23.50 -7.17
C LYS A 35 -13.13 23.02 -8.62
N GLU A 36 -12.97 23.98 -9.54
CA GLU A 36 -12.88 23.71 -10.97
C GLU A 36 -11.44 23.80 -11.49
N PHE A 37 -11.10 22.90 -12.41
CA PHE A 37 -9.85 22.82 -13.13
C PHE A 37 -10.11 22.89 -14.63
N LYS A 38 -9.60 23.93 -15.29
CA LYS A 38 -9.62 24.02 -16.75
C LYS A 38 -8.41 23.27 -17.31
N VAL A 39 -8.66 22.24 -18.11
CA VAL A 39 -7.66 21.30 -18.62
C VAL A 39 -7.82 21.06 -20.12
N HIS A 40 -6.89 20.32 -20.69
CA HIS A 40 -6.84 20.01 -22.11
C HIS A 40 -7.21 18.54 -22.33
N LYS A 41 -8.24 18.27 -23.13
CA LYS A 41 -8.71 16.91 -23.48
C LYS A 41 -7.57 16.06 -24.01
N VAL A 42 -6.77 16.60 -24.92
CA VAL A 42 -5.64 15.87 -25.53
C VAL A 42 -4.63 15.37 -24.50
N VAL A 43 -4.45 16.07 -23.38
CA VAL A 43 -3.51 15.67 -22.33
C VAL A 43 -4.12 14.60 -21.43
N VAL A 44 -5.37 14.79 -21.00
CA VAL A 44 -6.01 13.88 -20.03
C VAL A 44 -6.53 12.59 -20.68
N CYS A 45 -7.11 12.66 -21.87
CA CYS A 45 -7.70 11.50 -22.56
C CYS A 45 -6.62 10.52 -23.04
N THR A 46 -5.44 11.01 -23.43
CA THR A 46 -4.35 10.13 -23.90
C THR A 46 -3.73 9.26 -22.81
N GLN A 47 -4.02 9.57 -21.55
CA GLN A 47 -3.44 8.92 -20.38
C GLN A 47 -4.48 8.28 -19.44
N SER A 48 -5.77 8.48 -19.72
CA SER A 48 -6.87 7.97 -18.92
C SER A 48 -8.00 7.53 -19.84
N LYS A 49 -8.32 6.23 -19.81
CA LYS A 49 -9.46 5.70 -20.56
C LYS A 49 -10.79 6.17 -19.99
N PHE A 50 -10.83 6.52 -18.70
CA PHE A 50 -11.99 7.16 -18.09
C PHE A 50 -12.26 8.50 -18.77
N PHE A 51 -11.27 9.39 -18.83
CA PHE A 51 -11.45 10.71 -19.46
C PHE A 51 -11.66 10.61 -20.96
N GLU A 52 -11.00 9.67 -21.65
CA GLU A 52 -11.24 9.37 -23.06
C GLU A 52 -12.72 9.07 -23.32
N LYS A 53 -13.30 8.09 -22.61
CA LYS A 53 -14.72 7.71 -22.74
C LYS A 53 -15.67 8.82 -22.31
N ALA A 54 -15.34 9.54 -21.24
CA ALA A 54 -16.17 10.66 -20.76
C ALA A 54 -16.22 11.81 -21.78
N CYS A 55 -15.16 12.01 -22.56
CA CYS A 55 -15.07 13.06 -23.57
C CYS A 55 -15.63 12.64 -24.95
N GLU A 56 -16.06 11.39 -25.14
CA GLU A 56 -16.59 10.92 -26.42
C GLU A 56 -17.93 11.62 -26.76
N PRO A 57 -18.10 12.19 -27.97
CA PRO A 57 -19.23 13.07 -28.32
C PRO A 57 -20.64 12.48 -28.20
N ASN A 58 -20.78 11.18 -27.97
CA ASN A 58 -22.08 10.48 -27.92
C ASN A 58 -22.21 9.47 -26.79
N SER A 59 -21.20 9.34 -25.93
CA SER A 59 -21.20 8.33 -24.86
C SER A 59 -21.87 8.88 -23.59
N PHE A 60 -21.63 10.15 -23.26
CA PHE A 60 -22.09 10.80 -22.02
C PHE A 60 -22.45 12.29 -22.24
N LYS A 61 -23.16 12.92 -21.30
CA LYS A 61 -23.55 14.35 -21.41
C LYS A 61 -22.31 15.26 -21.37
N GLU A 62 -21.32 14.81 -20.63
CA GLU A 62 -20.03 15.40 -20.35
C GLU A 62 -19.23 15.68 -21.64
N GLY A 63 -19.29 14.76 -22.62
CA GLY A 63 -18.66 14.91 -23.93
C GLY A 63 -19.24 16.06 -24.76
N LYS A 64 -20.48 16.47 -24.49
CA LYS A 64 -21.15 17.61 -25.13
C LYS A 64 -20.98 18.90 -24.34
N GLU A 65 -20.97 18.82 -23.02
CA GLU A 65 -20.89 19.97 -22.11
C GLU A 65 -19.45 20.42 -21.85
N ASN A 66 -18.44 19.60 -22.19
CA ASN A 66 -17.03 19.82 -21.88
C ASN A 66 -16.81 20.08 -20.38
N HIS A 67 -17.60 19.39 -19.56
CA HIS A 67 -17.61 19.50 -18.11
C HIS A 67 -17.73 18.09 -17.52
N ILE A 68 -16.88 17.75 -16.56
CA ILE A 68 -16.91 16.45 -15.86
C ILE A 68 -16.86 16.70 -14.35
N ASP A 69 -17.82 16.12 -13.65
CA ASP A 69 -17.83 16.08 -12.19
C ASP A 69 -16.97 14.92 -11.67
N LEU A 70 -15.97 15.25 -10.86
CA LEU A 70 -15.04 14.33 -10.24
C LEU A 70 -15.54 13.96 -8.85
N THR A 71 -15.95 12.70 -8.68
CA THR A 71 -16.50 12.18 -7.42
C THR A 71 -15.48 11.59 -6.47
N ILE A 72 -14.24 11.33 -6.92
CA ILE A 72 -13.18 10.70 -6.12
C ILE A 72 -11.98 11.65 -6.04
N GLY A 73 -11.58 11.98 -4.81
CA GLY A 73 -10.47 12.87 -4.54
C GLY A 73 -10.86 14.35 -4.52
N ASN A 74 -10.44 15.04 -3.46
CA ASN A 74 -10.57 16.48 -3.32
C ASN A 74 -9.60 17.25 -4.24
N SER A 75 -9.69 18.57 -4.21
CA SER A 75 -8.83 19.48 -4.97
C SER A 75 -7.34 19.19 -4.88
N SER A 76 -6.85 18.79 -3.70
CA SER A 76 -5.42 18.54 -3.48
C SER A 76 -4.98 17.28 -4.22
N ILE A 77 -5.78 16.21 -4.13
CA ILE A 77 -5.52 14.94 -4.83
C ILE A 77 -5.64 15.12 -6.35
N ILE A 78 -6.67 15.83 -6.82
CA ILE A 78 -6.85 16.11 -8.24
C ILE A 78 -5.73 17.01 -8.78
N SER A 79 -5.22 17.96 -7.99
CA SER A 79 -4.07 18.79 -8.39
C SER A 79 -2.81 17.93 -8.61
N ILE A 80 -2.57 16.94 -7.74
CA ILE A 80 -1.46 15.99 -7.88
C ILE A 80 -1.62 15.14 -9.14
N LEU A 81 -2.82 14.58 -9.34
CA LEU A 81 -3.16 13.77 -10.52
C LEU A 81 -2.96 14.57 -11.81
N LEU A 82 -3.48 15.81 -11.87
CA LEU A 82 -3.31 16.67 -13.03
C LEU A 82 -1.84 17.07 -13.25
N ASN A 83 -1.09 17.41 -12.19
CA ASN A 83 0.34 17.69 -12.35
C ASN A 83 1.07 16.49 -12.95
N TYR A 84 0.76 15.27 -12.49
CA TYR A 84 1.31 14.05 -13.08
C TYR A 84 0.92 13.91 -14.56
N LEU A 85 -0.35 14.08 -14.93
CA LEU A 85 -0.77 13.97 -16.34
C LEU A 85 -0.06 14.97 -17.26
N TYR A 86 0.32 16.15 -16.77
CA TYR A 86 1.02 17.13 -17.59
C TYR A 86 2.54 16.97 -17.60
N THR A 87 3.12 16.37 -16.57
CA THR A 87 4.58 16.46 -16.34
C THR A 87 5.25 15.11 -16.13
N LEU A 88 4.47 14.05 -15.94
CA LEU A 88 4.91 12.70 -15.57
C LEU A 88 5.68 12.66 -14.24
N ASP A 89 5.66 13.75 -13.49
CA ASP A 89 6.29 13.87 -12.18
C ASP A 89 5.22 13.66 -11.11
N TYR A 90 5.40 12.62 -10.29
CA TYR A 90 4.53 12.37 -9.15
C TYR A 90 5.01 13.20 -7.94
N ALA A 91 4.33 14.31 -7.70
CA ALA A 91 4.48 15.10 -6.47
C ALA A 91 3.41 14.65 -5.46
N TYR A 92 3.73 14.70 -4.17
CA TYR A 92 2.83 14.29 -3.09
C TYR A 92 2.91 15.29 -1.92
N ASN A 93 1.91 15.24 -1.03
CA ASN A 93 1.93 16.06 0.18
C ASN A 93 2.91 15.47 1.20
N ASN A 94 3.70 16.32 1.85
CA ASN A 94 4.60 15.91 2.92
C ASN A 94 3.88 15.76 4.28
N GLU A 95 2.64 16.25 4.39
CA GLU A 95 1.78 16.00 5.54
C GLU A 95 0.98 14.70 5.33
N ASP A 96 1.00 13.81 6.33
CA ASP A 96 0.39 12.47 6.29
C ASP A 96 0.72 11.72 4.96
N ILE A 97 2.01 11.63 4.62
CA ILE A 97 2.54 11.15 3.32
C ILE A 97 1.87 9.85 2.87
N LEU A 98 1.76 8.86 3.77
CA LEU A 98 1.17 7.56 3.44
C LEU A 98 -0.32 7.67 3.12
N VAL A 99 -1.08 8.48 3.86
CA VAL A 99 -2.50 8.74 3.56
C VAL A 99 -2.63 9.45 2.22
N SER A 100 -1.75 10.42 1.92
CA SER A 100 -1.73 11.09 0.62
C SER A 100 -1.51 10.10 -0.53
N HIS A 101 -0.57 9.17 -0.40
CA HIS A 101 -0.36 8.10 -1.38
C HIS A 101 -1.63 7.24 -1.57
N VAL A 102 -2.28 6.82 -0.49
CA VAL A 102 -3.51 6.00 -0.55
C VAL A 102 -4.61 6.72 -1.33
N LYS A 103 -4.85 8.01 -1.02
CA LYS A 103 -5.88 8.81 -1.70
C LYS A 103 -5.55 9.07 -3.18
N VAL A 104 -4.27 9.28 -3.52
CA VAL A 104 -3.87 9.37 -4.94
C VAL A 104 -4.02 8.02 -5.65
N TYR A 105 -3.71 6.90 -4.98
CA TYR A 105 -3.88 5.56 -5.55
C TYR A 105 -5.33 5.26 -5.87
N GLU A 106 -6.25 5.58 -4.95
CA GLU A 106 -7.70 5.45 -5.13
C GLU A 106 -8.18 6.25 -6.35
N ALA A 107 -7.83 7.54 -6.43
CA ALA A 107 -8.19 8.41 -7.55
C ALA A 107 -7.60 7.89 -8.88
N ALA A 108 -6.32 7.50 -8.88
CA ALA A 108 -5.66 6.94 -10.07
C ALA A 108 -6.30 5.62 -10.53
N SER A 109 -6.78 4.80 -9.59
CA SER A 109 -7.55 3.58 -9.90
C SER A 109 -8.87 3.91 -10.55
N PHE A 110 -9.63 4.84 -9.96
CA PHE A 110 -10.97 5.19 -10.41
C PHE A 110 -10.95 5.87 -11.78
N TYR A 111 -10.01 6.81 -11.99
CA TYR A 111 -9.82 7.51 -13.25
C TYR A 111 -8.97 6.73 -14.27
N ASP A 112 -8.70 5.44 -14.04
CA ASP A 112 -7.96 4.54 -14.92
C ASP A 112 -6.64 5.14 -15.44
N ILE A 113 -5.72 5.41 -14.51
CA ILE A 113 -4.36 5.93 -14.77
C ILE A 113 -3.32 4.93 -14.21
N PRO A 114 -3.09 3.78 -14.87
CA PRO A 114 -2.32 2.67 -14.28
C PRO A 114 -0.85 3.01 -13.99
N ILE A 115 -0.24 3.90 -14.78
CA ILE A 115 1.16 4.29 -14.58
C ILE A 115 1.29 5.12 -13.30
N LEU A 116 0.32 5.99 -13.00
CA LEU A 116 0.30 6.74 -11.73
C LEU A 116 0.14 5.79 -10.53
N GLN A 117 -0.75 4.80 -10.59
CA GLN A 117 -0.86 3.77 -9.55
C GLN A 117 0.50 3.08 -9.29
N THR A 118 1.23 2.75 -10.36
CA THR A 118 2.55 2.12 -10.26
C THR A 118 3.56 3.04 -9.57
N MET A 119 3.57 4.33 -9.91
CA MET A 119 4.42 5.33 -9.24
C MET A 119 4.08 5.48 -7.76
N VAL A 120 2.78 5.53 -7.43
CA VAL A 120 2.30 5.64 -6.05
C VAL A 120 2.73 4.44 -5.23
N VAL A 121 2.57 3.21 -5.74
CA VAL A 121 3.01 1.98 -5.06
C VAL A 121 4.50 2.03 -4.74
N ARG A 122 5.33 2.46 -5.71
CA ARG A 122 6.79 2.57 -5.51
C ARG A 122 7.16 3.59 -4.45
N GLU A 123 6.57 4.78 -4.48
CA GLU A 123 6.87 5.80 -3.47
C GLU A 123 6.28 5.42 -2.10
N PHE A 124 5.12 4.75 -2.05
CA PHE A 124 4.54 4.23 -0.81
C PHE A 124 5.48 3.22 -0.13
N GLU A 125 5.97 2.22 -0.86
CA GLU A 125 6.94 1.24 -0.36
C GLU A 125 8.21 1.92 0.17
N LYS A 126 8.72 2.93 -0.55
CA LYS A 126 9.89 3.69 -0.12
C LYS A 126 9.67 4.42 1.21
N HIS A 127 8.50 5.04 1.42
CA HIS A 127 8.19 5.73 2.68
C HIS A 127 7.86 4.76 3.82
N LEU A 128 7.35 3.56 3.53
CA LEU A 128 7.16 2.51 4.54
C LEU A 128 8.48 2.02 5.17
N LEU A 129 9.61 2.13 4.47
CA LEU A 129 10.94 1.77 4.99
C LEU A 129 11.52 2.83 5.95
N GLY A 130 10.89 4.01 6.07
CA GLY A 130 11.30 5.09 6.96
C GLY A 130 10.64 5.05 8.34
N GLU A 131 10.39 6.21 8.92
CA GLU A 131 9.62 6.39 10.15
C GLU A 131 8.14 6.66 9.84
N CYS A 132 7.23 6.07 10.62
CA CYS A 132 5.90 5.76 10.12
C CYS A 132 4.77 6.12 11.09
N ASP A 133 4.81 7.32 11.67
CA ASP A 133 3.76 7.82 12.59
C ASP A 133 2.36 7.86 11.93
N SER A 134 2.29 7.90 10.60
CA SER A 134 1.05 7.90 9.83
C SER A 134 0.58 6.51 9.36
N LEU A 135 1.29 5.43 9.71
CA LEU A 135 0.92 4.06 9.29
C LEU A 135 -0.52 3.70 9.68
N PRO A 136 -0.97 3.93 10.93
CA PRO A 136 -2.30 3.51 11.36
C PRO A 136 -3.40 4.15 10.51
N LYS A 137 -3.31 5.47 10.29
CA LYS A 137 -4.24 6.22 9.44
C LYS A 137 -4.21 5.72 7.99
N ALA A 138 -3.03 5.39 7.47
CA ALA A 138 -2.90 4.88 6.12
C ALA A 138 -3.52 3.49 5.96
N ILE A 139 -3.34 2.60 6.94
CA ILE A 139 -4.00 1.29 6.98
C ILE A 139 -5.52 1.47 6.99
N GLU A 140 -6.03 2.36 7.85
CA GLU A 140 -7.47 2.65 7.90
C GLU A 140 -8.01 3.10 6.54
N ALA A 141 -7.33 4.06 5.88
CA ALA A 141 -7.69 4.51 4.54
C ALA A 141 -7.64 3.37 3.51
N ILE A 142 -6.60 2.51 3.53
CA ILE A 142 -6.47 1.38 2.61
C ILE A 142 -7.65 0.42 2.73
N TYR A 143 -8.08 0.10 3.97
CA TYR A 143 -9.15 -0.86 4.18
C TYR A 143 -10.54 -0.30 3.88
N ASN A 144 -10.73 1.01 4.05
CA ASN A 144 -12.00 1.69 3.83
C ASN A 144 -12.22 2.13 2.37
N ASP A 145 -11.19 2.67 1.73
CA ASP A 145 -11.33 3.36 0.43
C ASP A 145 -11.00 2.46 -0.76
N ILE A 146 -10.07 1.51 -0.59
CA ILE A 146 -9.60 0.66 -1.68
C ILE A 146 -10.41 -0.65 -1.68
N PRO A 147 -10.95 -1.12 -2.82
CA PRO A 147 -11.66 -2.41 -2.87
C PRO A 147 -10.80 -3.60 -2.42
N SER A 148 -11.43 -4.60 -1.79
CA SER A 148 -10.72 -5.75 -1.19
C SER A 148 -9.96 -6.65 -2.17
N PHE A 149 -10.32 -6.62 -3.45
CA PHE A 149 -9.60 -7.35 -4.50
C PHE A 149 -8.31 -6.64 -4.94
N ASP A 150 -8.18 -5.32 -4.69
CA ASP A 150 -6.93 -4.62 -4.94
C ASP A 150 -6.03 -4.75 -3.72
N ARG A 151 -5.04 -5.63 -3.87
CA ARG A 151 -4.17 -6.08 -2.80
C ARG A 151 -2.84 -5.35 -2.74
N LYS A 152 -2.51 -4.46 -3.69
CA LYS A 152 -1.14 -3.91 -3.82
C LYS A 152 -0.69 -3.14 -2.57
N LEU A 153 -1.44 -2.12 -2.17
CA LEU A 153 -1.11 -1.33 -0.97
C LEU A 153 -1.37 -2.10 0.33
N ARG A 154 -2.41 -2.96 0.35
CA ARG A 154 -2.72 -3.83 1.49
C ARG A 154 -1.55 -4.74 1.82
N ASP A 155 -1.04 -5.46 0.83
CA ASP A 155 0.03 -6.44 1.02
C ASP A 155 1.34 -5.75 1.43
N LEU A 156 1.63 -4.55 0.92
CA LEU A 156 2.78 -3.74 1.36
C LEU A 156 2.63 -3.28 2.82
N ALA A 157 1.44 -2.82 3.22
CA ALA A 157 1.18 -2.43 4.60
C ALA A 157 1.29 -3.63 5.55
N LEU A 158 0.72 -4.78 5.17
CA LEU A 158 0.83 -6.04 5.94
C LEU A 158 2.28 -6.49 6.08
N ASP A 159 3.05 -6.46 5.00
CA ASP A 159 4.48 -6.80 5.02
C ASP A 159 5.28 -5.86 5.93
N ALA A 160 4.99 -4.56 5.91
CA ALA A 160 5.59 -3.59 6.83
C ALA A 160 5.26 -3.90 8.29
N ILE A 161 4.00 -4.23 8.62
CA ILE A 161 3.58 -4.63 9.97
C ILE A 161 4.31 -5.90 10.41
N VAL A 162 4.35 -6.93 9.54
CA VAL A 162 4.99 -8.22 9.85
C VAL A 162 6.49 -8.06 10.07
N LYS A 163 7.18 -7.26 9.23
CA LYS A 163 8.62 -6.97 9.38
C LYS A 163 8.93 -6.17 10.65
N ASN A 164 8.05 -5.23 11.02
CA ASN A 164 8.18 -4.42 12.23
C ASN A 164 7.46 -5.04 13.45
N SER A 165 7.05 -6.31 13.38
CA SER A 165 6.24 -6.96 14.42
C SER A 165 6.98 -7.11 15.75
N GLY A 166 8.32 -7.11 15.77
CA GLY A 166 9.12 -7.21 17.00
C GLY A 166 8.80 -6.10 18.02
N PRO A 167 9.03 -4.81 17.70
CA PRO A 167 8.68 -3.69 18.56
C PRO A 167 7.17 -3.50 18.80
N LEU A 168 6.33 -3.88 17.84
CA LEU A 168 4.86 -3.76 17.93
C LEU A 168 4.25 -4.83 18.86
N LEU A 169 4.84 -6.02 18.94
CA LEU A 169 4.37 -7.13 19.78
C LEU A 169 5.19 -7.32 21.05
N GLY A 170 6.38 -6.72 21.13
CA GLY A 170 7.31 -6.85 22.24
C GLY A 170 7.90 -5.51 22.65
N THR A 171 7.67 -5.15 23.91
CA THR A 171 8.36 -4.13 24.74
C THR A 171 7.77 -2.72 24.88
N SER A 172 6.71 -2.32 24.15
CA SER A 172 5.93 -1.12 24.52
C SER A 172 4.44 -1.46 24.67
N GLU A 173 3.81 -1.06 25.79
CA GLU A 173 2.36 -1.23 25.99
C GLU A 173 1.55 -0.44 24.95
N GLU A 174 2.10 0.66 24.43
CA GLU A 174 1.42 1.59 23.52
C GLU A 174 1.25 1.02 22.10
N GLY A 175 2.31 0.45 21.49
CA GLY A 175 2.23 -0.09 20.13
C GLY A 175 1.34 -1.34 20.01
N ALA A 176 1.37 -2.20 21.02
CA ALA A 176 0.48 -3.36 21.10
C ALA A 176 -0.99 -2.92 21.26
N THR A 177 -1.24 -1.84 22.01
CA THR A 177 -2.57 -1.27 22.19
C THR A 177 -3.11 -0.66 20.90
N GLU A 178 -2.27 0.05 20.12
CA GLU A 178 -2.69 0.67 18.86
C GLU A 178 -3.03 -0.36 17.78
N LEU A 179 -2.19 -1.40 17.60
CA LEU A 179 -2.47 -2.48 16.67
C LEU A 179 -3.72 -3.27 17.08
N SER A 180 -3.89 -3.55 18.38
CA SER A 180 -5.10 -4.19 18.89
C SER A 180 -6.35 -3.38 18.56
N LYS A 181 -6.32 -2.08 18.84
CA LYS A 181 -7.43 -1.18 18.53
C LYS A 181 -7.75 -1.16 17.03
N MET A 182 -6.73 -1.09 16.17
CA MET A 182 -6.94 -1.18 14.71
C MET A 182 -7.58 -2.50 14.29
N MET A 183 -7.24 -3.63 14.92
CA MET A 183 -7.86 -4.92 14.61
C MET A 183 -9.33 -5.00 15.08
N ASP A 184 -9.67 -4.32 16.18
CA ASP A 184 -11.05 -4.19 16.65
C ASP A 184 -11.88 -3.32 15.68
N ASP A 185 -11.33 -2.18 15.26
CA ASP A 185 -11.98 -1.24 14.34
C ASP A 185 -12.03 -1.79 12.90
N LEU A 186 -11.01 -2.57 12.49
CA LEU A 186 -10.85 -3.15 11.16
C LEU A 186 -10.63 -4.68 11.24
N PRO A 187 -11.68 -5.49 11.49
CA PRO A 187 -11.53 -6.95 11.65
C PRO A 187 -10.88 -7.66 10.45
N GLN A 188 -11.03 -7.08 9.25
CA GLN A 188 -10.41 -7.60 8.03
C GLN A 188 -8.87 -7.49 8.06
N LEU A 189 -8.32 -6.50 8.75
CA LEU A 189 -6.87 -6.40 9.00
C LEU A 189 -6.38 -7.60 9.83
N GLY A 190 -7.08 -7.91 10.93
CA GLY A 190 -6.73 -9.05 11.78
C GLY A 190 -6.80 -10.39 11.03
N LYS A 191 -7.80 -10.57 10.17
CA LYS A 191 -7.91 -11.72 9.27
C LYS A 191 -6.69 -11.81 8.33
N ASP A 192 -6.35 -10.72 7.64
CA ASP A 192 -5.26 -10.72 6.67
C ASP A 192 -3.90 -10.95 7.34
N LEU A 193 -3.65 -10.31 8.50
CA LEU A 193 -2.46 -10.56 9.32
C LEU A 193 -2.36 -12.03 9.75
N THR A 194 -3.47 -12.63 10.17
CA THR A 194 -3.51 -14.06 10.54
C THR A 194 -3.07 -14.93 9.37
N TYR A 195 -3.56 -14.66 8.15
CA TYR A 195 -3.11 -15.39 6.96
C TYR A 195 -1.63 -15.18 6.67
N CYS A 196 -1.12 -13.93 6.78
CA CYS A 196 0.31 -13.64 6.62
C CYS A 196 1.17 -14.44 7.60
N PHE A 197 0.83 -14.45 8.89
CA PHE A 197 1.58 -15.20 9.90
C PHE A 197 1.48 -16.72 9.70
N LEU A 198 0.32 -17.25 9.33
CA LEU A 198 0.17 -18.69 9.02
C LEU A 198 1.04 -19.09 7.82
N PHE A 199 1.13 -18.24 6.82
CA PHE A 199 1.97 -18.46 5.65
C PHE A 199 3.46 -18.45 6.00
N GLU A 200 3.94 -17.47 6.77
CA GLU A 200 5.32 -17.43 7.25
C GLU A 200 5.66 -18.65 8.14
N ASN A 201 4.74 -19.05 9.01
CA ASN A 201 4.89 -20.26 9.82
C ASN A 201 4.99 -21.53 8.96
N ALA A 202 4.25 -21.62 7.87
CA ALA A 202 4.35 -22.74 6.93
C ALA A 202 5.73 -22.80 6.25
N LYS A 203 6.30 -21.65 5.87
CA LYS A 203 7.67 -21.56 5.32
C LYS A 203 8.73 -22.04 6.32
N ILE A 204 8.59 -21.68 7.60
CA ILE A 204 9.50 -22.14 8.65
C ILE A 204 9.44 -23.67 8.79
N LYS A 205 8.22 -24.24 8.80
CA LYS A 205 8.04 -25.70 8.88
C LYS A 205 8.66 -26.42 7.69
N THR A 206 8.46 -25.94 6.46
CA THR A 206 9.06 -26.57 5.27
C THR A 206 10.58 -26.44 5.25
N ALA A 207 11.14 -25.29 5.65
CA ALA A 207 12.58 -25.08 5.77
C ALA A 207 13.23 -26.01 6.81
N TYR A 208 12.56 -26.26 7.95
CA TYR A 208 13.00 -27.24 8.93
C TYR A 208 13.02 -28.67 8.37
N HIS A 209 12.07 -29.02 7.51
CA HIS A 209 11.97 -30.35 6.90
C HIS A 209 12.95 -30.58 5.74
N THR A 210 13.43 -29.53 5.07
CA THR A 210 14.38 -29.62 3.94
C THR A 210 15.84 -29.39 4.33
N ALA A 211 16.11 -28.93 5.56
CA ALA A 211 17.46 -28.85 6.10
C ALA A 211 18.09 -30.27 6.12
N PRO A 212 19.26 -30.48 5.48
CA PRO A 212 19.93 -31.77 5.53
C PRO A 212 20.20 -32.13 6.99
N SER A 213 19.82 -33.34 7.39
CA SER A 213 20.05 -33.93 8.71
C SER A 213 21.54 -34.23 8.95
N ASN A 214 22.42 -33.25 8.75
CA ASN A 214 23.84 -33.38 9.03
C ASN A 214 24.14 -32.94 10.47
N SER A 215 23.85 -33.82 11.43
CA SER A 215 24.69 -34.09 12.63
C SER A 215 23.92 -34.89 13.70
N THR A 216 23.82 -36.20 13.53
CA THR A 216 23.24 -37.14 14.53
C THR A 216 24.16 -37.40 15.73
N LYS A 217 24.75 -36.35 16.34
CA LYS A 217 25.61 -36.50 17.53
C LYS A 217 25.33 -35.53 18.68
N HIS A 218 24.54 -34.48 18.49
CA HIS A 218 24.26 -33.50 19.54
C HIS A 218 22.76 -33.26 19.76
N PRO A 219 22.34 -32.97 21.00
CA PRO A 219 20.96 -32.54 21.29
C PRO A 219 20.62 -31.28 20.50
N GLN A 220 19.42 -31.22 19.93
CA GLN A 220 18.90 -30.07 19.20
C GLN A 220 17.79 -29.39 19.99
N LYS A 221 17.79 -28.06 20.02
CA LYS A 221 16.68 -27.30 20.59
C LYS A 221 15.51 -27.30 19.62
N ILE A 222 14.32 -27.66 20.10
CA ILE A 222 13.09 -27.76 19.30
C ILE A 222 11.94 -27.01 19.97
N VAL A 223 10.97 -26.62 19.16
CA VAL A 223 9.70 -26.08 19.65
C VAL A 223 8.73 -27.24 19.87
N HIS A 224 8.45 -27.57 21.13
CA HIS A 224 7.54 -28.65 21.53
C HIS A 224 6.78 -28.24 22.79
N ARG A 225 5.44 -28.39 22.78
CA ARG A 225 4.61 -28.08 23.95
C ARG A 225 4.76 -29.19 24.99
N CYS A 226 5.39 -28.88 26.13
CA CYS A 226 5.49 -29.80 27.25
C CYS A 226 4.10 -30.15 27.81
N ALA A 227 3.81 -31.44 28.00
CA ALA A 227 2.55 -31.90 28.59
C ALA A 227 2.42 -31.58 30.10
N THR A 228 3.52 -31.24 30.76
CA THR A 228 3.57 -30.97 32.21
C THR A 228 3.45 -29.48 32.53
N CYS A 229 4.26 -28.63 31.90
CA CYS A 229 4.33 -27.19 32.19
C CYS A 229 3.92 -26.27 31.04
N PHE A 230 3.49 -26.83 29.90
CA PHE A 230 2.98 -26.11 28.73
C PHE A 230 3.94 -25.10 28.06
N THR A 231 5.20 -25.03 28.49
CA THR A 231 6.25 -24.26 27.81
C THR A 231 6.56 -24.86 26.44
N LEU A 232 7.04 -24.03 25.53
CA LEU A 232 7.25 -24.38 24.12
C LEU A 232 8.69 -24.78 23.78
N ASP A 233 9.59 -24.84 24.77
CA ASP A 233 11.01 -25.17 24.57
C ASP A 233 11.36 -26.57 25.10
N ALA A 234 12.03 -27.36 24.26
CA ALA A 234 12.55 -28.67 24.62
C ALA A 234 13.85 -29.01 23.88
N TRP A 235 14.65 -29.92 24.45
CA TRP A 235 15.77 -30.57 23.79
C TRP A 235 15.36 -31.91 23.20
N ARG A 236 15.68 -32.14 21.92
CA ARG A 236 15.60 -33.44 21.26
C ARG A 236 16.97 -34.10 21.24
N PHE A 237 17.09 -35.25 21.89
CA PHE A 237 18.33 -36.02 21.96
C PHE A 237 18.45 -37.02 20.80
N PRO A 238 19.69 -37.45 20.48
CA PRO A 238 19.91 -38.59 19.60
C PRO A 238 19.13 -39.82 20.10
N GLY A 239 18.34 -40.45 19.21
CA GLY A 239 17.43 -41.55 19.57
C GLY A 239 15.97 -41.13 19.80
N GLY A 240 15.64 -39.84 19.64
CA GLY A 240 14.25 -39.37 19.58
C GLY A 240 13.63 -38.97 20.93
N ARG A 241 14.36 -39.14 22.03
CA ARG A 241 13.96 -38.68 23.37
C ARG A 241 13.86 -37.15 23.41
N MET A 242 12.81 -36.62 24.04
CA MET A 242 12.62 -35.19 24.24
C MET A 242 12.71 -34.85 25.73
N MET A 243 13.22 -33.66 26.08
CA MET A 243 13.31 -33.16 27.45
C MET A 243 12.89 -31.69 27.50
N CYS A 244 11.95 -31.34 28.38
CA CYS A 244 11.53 -29.95 28.53
C CYS A 244 12.60 -29.10 29.23
N ASP A 245 12.90 -27.90 28.70
CA ASP A 245 13.89 -26.97 29.28
C ASP A 245 13.50 -26.47 30.68
N ASN A 246 12.19 -26.39 30.97
CA ASN A 246 11.70 -25.73 32.18
C ASN A 246 11.40 -26.69 33.34
N CYS A 247 10.92 -27.91 33.04
CA CYS A 247 10.56 -28.88 34.09
C CYS A 247 11.31 -30.21 33.97
N GLU A 248 12.25 -30.32 33.03
CA GLU A 248 13.08 -31.51 32.79
C GLU A 248 12.28 -32.80 32.51
N SER A 249 10.97 -32.68 32.24
CA SER A 249 10.13 -33.84 31.94
C SER A 249 10.53 -34.45 30.59
N VAL A 250 10.55 -35.79 30.55
CA VAL A 250 11.01 -36.58 29.40
C VAL A 250 9.82 -37.21 28.69
N SER A 251 9.76 -37.06 27.37
CA SER A 251 8.76 -37.69 26.49
C SER A 251 9.39 -38.50 25.36
#